data_AF-A0A1S3BIZ2-F1
#
_entry.id   AF-A0A1S3BIZ2-F1
#
_cell.length_a   1.000
_cell.length_b   1.000
_cell.length_c   1.000
_cell.angle_alpha   90.00
_cell.angle_beta   90.00
_cell.angle_gamma   90.00
#
_symmetry.space_group_name_H-M   'P 1'
#
loop_
_entity.id
_entity.type
_entity.pdbx_description
1 polymer ?
#
loop_
_entity_poly.entity_id
_entity_poly.type
_entity_poly.pdbx_seq_one_letter_code
_entity_poly.pdbx_strand_id
1 'polypeptide(L)'
;MRHELEAVGRHKWARTFFRRKRYQVITTNISESMNSTLKEQRELPVIGLLESIRSLIQKWFYERCTKWSFQRTQLSIYAEDMIRESLAQSRSMNISPVDQHEFEVHHRKEQFVINILNRTCSCRQWDLDLIPCSHACIALSTRNLNLHLYIDKFYYVSNLINLYKKGTRPIGTVNQIRNTHQGGNDGILPPQVKRPAGRLKKKRFTSFLEKKATVHCSRCGKKGHNCRSCKEPI
;
A
#
# COMPACT_ATOMS: atom_id res chain seq x y z
N MET A 1 -8.27 -23.66 4.10
CA MET A 1 -7.66 -22.31 4.16
C MET A 1 -7.46 -21.80 5.61
N ARG A 2 -7.34 -22.65 6.66
CA ARG A 2 -7.34 -22.19 8.07
C ARG A 2 -6.15 -22.63 8.95
N HIS A 3 -5.54 -23.79 8.74
CA HIS A 3 -4.43 -24.24 9.60
C HIS A 3 -3.10 -23.49 9.37
N GLU A 4 -2.79 -23.14 8.12
CA GLU A 4 -1.53 -22.49 7.76
C GLU A 4 -1.43 -21.04 8.29
N LEU A 5 -2.56 -20.31 8.33
CA LEU A 5 -2.60 -18.94 8.83
C LEU A 5 -2.48 -18.87 10.35
N GLU A 6 -3.00 -19.88 11.08
CA GLU A 6 -2.82 -19.97 12.52
C GLU A 6 -1.35 -20.19 12.90
N ALA A 7 -0.65 -21.07 12.19
CA ALA A 7 0.79 -21.33 12.39
C ALA A 7 1.68 -20.10 12.14
N VAL A 8 1.30 -19.25 11.17
CA VAL A 8 2.00 -17.99 10.87
C VAL A 8 1.82 -16.95 12.01
N GLY A 9 0.73 -17.07 12.77
CA GLY A 9 0.36 -16.18 13.87
C GLY A 9 -0.47 -14.98 13.43
N ARG A 10 -1.60 -14.74 14.12
CA ARG A 10 -2.57 -13.65 13.81
C ARG A 10 -1.92 -12.28 13.70
N HIS A 11 -0.89 -12.02 14.50
CA HIS A 11 -0.13 -10.78 14.47
C HIS A 11 0.62 -10.51 13.17
N LYS A 12 0.64 -11.42 12.18
CA LYS A 12 1.29 -11.20 10.88
C LYS A 12 0.31 -10.84 9.76
N TRP A 13 -0.92 -11.37 9.82
CA TRP A 13 -1.91 -11.25 8.75
C TRP A 13 -3.20 -10.53 9.17
N ALA A 14 -3.58 -10.57 10.45
CA ALA A 14 -4.75 -9.87 10.95
C ALA A 14 -4.38 -8.47 11.44
N ARG A 15 -4.98 -7.45 10.82
CA ARG A 15 -4.70 -6.05 11.12
C ARG A 15 -4.98 -5.69 12.59
N THR A 16 -6.04 -6.24 13.16
CA THR A 16 -6.45 -6.05 14.56
C THR A 16 -5.42 -6.53 15.58
N PHE A 17 -4.59 -7.52 15.22
CA PHE A 17 -3.56 -8.12 16.08
C PHE A 17 -2.13 -7.66 15.72
N PHE A 18 -1.98 -6.81 14.71
CA PHE A 18 -0.68 -6.34 14.27
C PHE A 18 -0.16 -5.22 15.19
N ARG A 19 0.95 -5.47 15.90
CA ARG A 19 1.44 -4.57 16.97
C ARG A 19 1.99 -3.22 16.49
N ARG A 20 2.40 -3.08 15.22
CA ARG A 20 2.90 -1.78 14.72
C ARG A 20 1.80 -1.01 14.02
N LYS A 21 1.87 0.31 14.05
CA LYS A 21 0.97 1.19 13.29
C LYS A 21 1.23 0.99 11.80
N ARG A 22 0.37 0.22 11.13
CA ARG A 22 0.35 0.07 9.66
C ARG A 22 -0.74 0.99 9.15
N TYR A 23 -0.34 2.16 8.69
CA TYR A 23 -1.22 3.22 8.18
C TYR A 23 -1.87 2.81 6.83
N GLN A 24 -2.77 1.82 6.83
CA GLN A 24 -3.50 1.31 5.66
C GLN A 24 -2.65 0.87 4.43
N VAL A 25 -1.32 1.00 4.46
CA VAL A 25 -0.39 0.49 3.43
C VAL A 25 -0.14 -1.01 3.67
N ILE A 26 -1.18 -1.82 3.59
CA ILE A 26 -1.08 -3.29 3.60
C ILE A 26 -1.69 -3.81 2.31
N THR A 27 -1.05 -3.51 1.19
CA THR A 27 -1.32 -4.24 -0.03
C THR A 27 -0.03 -4.98 -0.41
N THR A 28 -0.17 -6.29 -0.65
CA THR A 28 0.85 -7.10 -1.35
C THR A 28 1.13 -6.59 -2.77
N ASN A 29 0.41 -5.55 -3.21
CA ASN A 29 0.49 -4.90 -4.50
C ASN A 29 1.76 -4.05 -4.71
N ILE A 30 2.59 -3.79 -3.69
CA ILE A 30 3.83 -3.04 -3.91
C ILE A 30 4.75 -3.81 -4.86
N SER A 31 4.93 -5.13 -4.65
CA SER A 31 5.77 -5.94 -5.52
C SER A 31 5.18 -6.05 -6.92
N GLU A 32 3.87 -6.24 -7.05
CA GLU A 32 3.17 -6.32 -8.35
C GLU A 32 3.23 -5.00 -9.12
N SER A 33 2.97 -3.87 -8.44
CA SER A 33 3.08 -2.53 -9.00
C SER A 33 4.51 -2.24 -9.47
N MET A 34 5.51 -2.49 -8.62
CA MET A 34 6.93 -2.32 -8.99
C MET A 34 7.33 -3.23 -10.15
N ASN A 35 6.87 -4.49 -10.17
CA ASN A 35 7.12 -5.43 -11.27
C ASN A 35 6.52 -4.93 -12.58
N SER A 36 5.32 -4.34 -12.53
CA SER A 36 4.63 -3.77 -13.68
C SER A 36 5.34 -2.52 -14.19
N THR A 37 5.72 -1.61 -13.30
CA THR A 37 6.42 -0.36 -13.64
C THR A 37 7.80 -0.61 -14.24
N LEU A 38 8.51 -1.64 -13.79
CA LEU A 38 9.88 -1.94 -14.23
C LEU A 38 9.94 -3.00 -15.35
N LYS A 39 8.82 -3.28 -16.02
CA LYS A 39 8.71 -4.40 -16.97
C LYS A 39 9.77 -4.37 -18.06
N GLU A 40 10.07 -3.20 -18.62
CA GLU A 40 11.06 -3.03 -19.69
C GLU A 40 12.48 -2.89 -19.14
N GLN A 41 12.62 -2.17 -18.03
CA GLN A 41 13.91 -1.88 -17.37
C GLN A 41 14.58 -3.16 -16.83
N ARG A 42 13.81 -4.23 -16.63
CA ARG A 42 14.32 -5.56 -16.25
C ARG A 42 15.19 -6.23 -17.31
N GLU A 43 15.09 -5.80 -18.55
CA GLU A 43 15.93 -6.31 -19.64
C GLU A 43 17.27 -5.57 -19.72
N LEU A 44 17.45 -4.49 -18.93
CA LEU A 44 18.71 -3.75 -18.85
C LEU A 44 19.76 -4.54 -18.05
N PRO A 45 21.07 -4.30 -18.30
CA PRO A 45 22.14 -4.73 -17.40
C PRO A 45 21.88 -4.24 -15.97
N VAL A 46 22.45 -4.93 -14.97
CA VAL A 46 22.22 -4.65 -13.53
C VAL A 46 22.36 -3.15 -13.20
N ILE A 47 23.40 -2.50 -13.73
CA ILE A 47 23.64 -1.06 -13.52
C ILE A 47 22.51 -0.22 -14.10
N GLY A 48 22.04 -0.53 -15.32
CA GLY A 48 20.93 0.18 -15.97
C GLY A 48 19.58 -0.03 -15.26
N LEU A 49 19.35 -1.22 -14.70
CA LEU A 49 18.18 -1.50 -13.87
C LEU A 49 18.21 -0.67 -12.57
N LEU A 50 19.34 -0.66 -11.86
CA LEU A 50 19.50 0.11 -10.62
C LEU A 50 19.30 1.62 -10.86
N GLU A 51 19.88 2.14 -11.95
CA GLU A 51 19.73 3.56 -12.31
C GLU A 51 18.29 3.90 -12.67
N SER A 52 17.58 2.98 -13.36
CA SER A 52 16.16 3.15 -13.64
C SER A 52 15.31 3.17 -12.37
N ILE A 53 15.57 2.28 -11.42
CA ILE A 53 14.87 2.24 -10.13
C ILE A 53 15.12 3.53 -9.35
N ARG A 54 16.38 3.98 -9.29
CA ARG A 54 16.76 5.23 -8.63
C ARG A 54 16.02 6.43 -9.24
N SER A 55 16.05 6.56 -10.57
CA SER A 55 15.37 7.64 -11.30
C SER A 55 13.85 7.63 -11.05
N LEU A 56 13.24 6.44 -11.05
CA LEU A 56 11.82 6.27 -10.75
C LEU A 56 11.47 6.73 -9.33
N ILE A 57 12.23 6.28 -8.33
CA ILE A 57 12.01 6.66 -6.93
C ILE A 57 12.21 8.17 -6.76
N GLN A 58 13.24 8.75 -7.38
CA GLN A 58 13.51 10.19 -7.35
C GLN A 58 12.32 10.98 -7.90
N LYS A 59 11.85 10.61 -9.09
CA LYS A 59 10.70 11.24 -9.75
C LYS A 59 9.47 11.16 -8.85
N TRP A 60 9.17 9.97 -8.32
CA TRP A 60 8.02 9.73 -7.45
C TRP A 60 8.07 10.49 -6.13
N PHE A 61 9.25 10.65 -5.53
CA PHE A 61 9.42 11.44 -4.32
C PHE A 61 9.21 12.92 -4.61
N TYR A 62 9.79 13.42 -5.70
CA TYR A 62 9.59 14.80 -6.14
C TYR A 62 8.12 15.10 -6.45
N GLU A 63 7.46 14.27 -7.26
CA GLU A 63 6.04 14.43 -7.61
C GLU A 63 5.15 14.40 -6.37
N ARG A 64 5.40 13.48 -5.42
CA ARG A 64 4.64 13.42 -4.16
C ARG A 64 4.88 14.65 -3.29
N CYS A 65 6.14 15.05 -3.10
CA CYS A 65 6.47 16.24 -2.31
C CYS A 65 5.80 17.48 -2.89
N THR A 66 5.89 17.66 -4.22
CA THR A 66 5.26 18.76 -4.96
C THR A 66 3.74 18.72 -4.85
N LYS A 67 3.12 17.54 -4.99
CA LYS A 67 1.68 17.37 -4.79
C LYS A 67 1.24 17.83 -3.40
N TRP A 68 1.95 17.40 -2.36
CA TRP A 68 1.62 17.77 -0.98
C TRP A 68 1.92 19.24 -0.69
N SER A 69 2.92 19.87 -1.31
CA SER A 69 3.19 21.30 -1.13
C SER A 69 2.12 22.21 -1.72
N PHE A 70 1.39 21.76 -2.74
CA PHE A 70 0.24 22.50 -3.29
C PHE A 70 -1.05 22.27 -2.50
N GLN A 71 -1.05 21.34 -1.55
CA GLN A 71 -2.23 21.06 -0.76
C GLN A 71 -2.43 22.14 0.30
N ARG A 72 -3.64 22.73 0.32
CA ARG A 72 -3.99 23.83 1.22
C ARG A 72 -4.49 23.36 2.59
N THR A 73 -4.95 22.12 2.71
CA THR A 73 -5.46 21.58 3.96
C THR A 73 -4.31 21.13 4.86
N GLN A 74 -4.56 21.09 6.17
CA GLN A 74 -3.57 20.66 7.16
C GLN A 74 -3.33 19.14 7.10
N LEU A 75 -4.39 18.38 6.79
CA LEU A 75 -4.36 16.92 6.69
C LEU A 75 -4.39 16.47 5.23
N SER A 76 -3.94 15.25 4.98
CA SER A 76 -4.02 14.60 3.67
C SER A 76 -5.47 14.54 3.16
N ILE A 77 -5.67 14.57 1.84
CA ILE A 77 -7.02 14.51 1.24
C ILE A 77 -7.78 13.29 1.76
N TYR A 78 -7.09 12.16 1.84
CA TYR A 78 -7.64 10.92 2.40
C TYR A 78 -8.18 11.10 3.83
N ALA A 79 -7.42 11.74 4.72
CA ALA A 79 -7.86 11.96 6.09
C ALA A 79 -9.04 12.94 6.15
N GLU A 80 -9.01 14.02 5.37
CA GLU A 80 -10.13 14.97 5.26
C GLU A 80 -11.41 14.26 4.78
N ASP A 81 -11.30 13.42 3.77
CA ASP A 81 -12.42 12.65 3.22
C ASP A 81 -12.99 11.66 4.27
N MET A 82 -12.11 10.93 4.96
CA MET A 82 -12.50 9.99 6.02
C MET A 82 -13.21 10.68 7.19
N ILE A 83 -12.74 11.86 7.60
CA ILE A 83 -13.40 12.66 8.65
C ILE A 83 -14.77 13.11 8.18
N ARG A 84 -14.87 13.63 6.95
CA ARG A 84 -16.13 14.11 6.38
C ARG A 84 -17.17 13.00 6.31
N GLU A 85 -16.78 11.80 5.87
CA GLU A 85 -17.65 10.63 5.85
C GLU A 85 -18.06 10.19 7.27
N SER A 86 -17.10 10.17 8.21
CA SER A 86 -17.35 9.80 9.60
C SER A 86 -18.30 10.77 10.29
N LEU A 87 -18.14 12.08 10.05
CA LEU A 87 -19.05 13.13 10.53
C LEU A 87 -20.45 13.01 9.91
N ALA A 88 -20.55 12.66 8.62
CA ALA A 88 -21.85 12.47 7.98
C ALA A 88 -22.61 11.30 8.64
N GLN A 89 -21.93 10.19 8.92
CA GLN A 89 -22.51 9.03 9.60
C GLN A 89 -22.88 9.33 11.05
N SER A 90 -22.04 10.10 11.75
CA SER A 90 -22.20 10.37 13.18
C SER A 90 -23.48 11.16 13.50
N ARG A 91 -24.01 11.93 12.56
CA ARG A 91 -25.28 12.69 12.71
C ARG A 91 -26.49 11.83 13.06
N SER A 92 -26.45 10.55 12.72
CA SER A 92 -27.55 9.60 12.95
C SER A 92 -27.45 8.83 14.26
N MET A 93 -26.45 9.13 15.09
CA MET A 93 -26.12 8.36 16.30
C MET A 93 -26.59 9.09 17.56
N ASN A 94 -26.93 8.31 18.59
CA ASN A 94 -27.23 8.85 19.91
C ASN A 94 -26.02 8.69 20.82
N ILE A 95 -25.75 9.68 21.67
CA ILE A 95 -24.59 9.70 22.55
C ILE A 95 -25.01 9.98 23.99
N SER A 96 -24.42 9.23 24.91
CA SER A 96 -24.57 9.36 26.36
C SER A 96 -23.17 9.56 26.96
N PRO A 97 -22.86 10.72 27.55
CA PRO A 97 -21.60 10.91 28.28
C PRO A 97 -21.57 9.99 29.51
N VAL A 98 -20.48 9.24 29.67
CA VAL A 98 -20.23 8.41 30.87
C VAL A 98 -19.43 9.22 31.89
N ASP A 99 -18.35 9.86 31.43
CA ASP A 99 -17.55 10.78 32.25
C ASP A 99 -17.00 11.96 31.41
N GLN A 100 -15.91 12.58 31.87
CA GLN A 100 -15.25 13.67 31.15
C GLN A 100 -14.65 13.26 29.79
N HIS A 101 -14.19 12.01 29.69
CA HIS A 101 -13.42 11.47 28.57
C HIS A 101 -14.05 10.23 27.91
N GLU A 102 -15.05 9.62 28.55
CA GLU A 102 -15.72 8.40 28.11
C GLU A 102 -17.17 8.66 27.72
N PHE A 103 -17.56 8.03 26.62
CA PHE A 103 -18.88 8.18 26.01
C PHE A 103 -19.38 6.83 25.54
N GLU A 104 -20.68 6.65 25.69
CA GLU A 104 -21.42 5.56 25.11
C GLU A 104 -22.18 6.08 23.88
N VAL A 105 -21.99 5.44 22.73
CA VAL A 105 -22.67 5.80 21.48
C VAL A 105 -23.49 4.62 21.00
N HIS A 106 -24.78 4.88 20.76
CA HIS A 106 -25.71 3.91 20.19
C HIS A 106 -25.80 4.12 18.68
N HIS A 107 -25.46 3.07 17.93
CA HIS A 107 -25.52 3.07 16.46
C HIS A 107 -25.99 1.70 15.96
N ARG A 108 -27.06 1.68 15.14
CA ARG A 108 -27.60 0.46 14.49
C ARG A 108 -27.85 -0.71 15.46
N LYS A 109 -28.45 -0.43 16.62
CA LYS A 109 -28.76 -1.41 17.70
C LYS A 109 -27.54 -1.94 18.47
N GLU A 110 -26.34 -1.43 18.20
CA GLU A 110 -25.13 -1.75 18.95
C GLU A 110 -24.69 -0.54 19.78
N GLN A 111 -23.97 -0.82 20.87
CA GLN A 111 -23.35 0.17 21.75
C GLN A 111 -21.84 0.17 21.56
N PHE A 112 -21.28 1.37 21.52
CA PHE A 112 -19.85 1.58 21.37
C PHE A 112 -19.33 2.47 22.49
N VAL A 113 -18.18 2.10 23.05
CA VAL A 113 -17.51 2.86 24.10
C VAL A 113 -16.33 3.60 23.47
N ILE A 114 -16.28 4.91 23.69
CA ILE A 114 -15.24 5.80 23.19
C ILE A 114 -14.52 6.39 24.38
N ASN A 115 -13.19 6.40 24.32
CA ASN A 115 -12.36 7.15 25.25
C ASN A 115 -11.55 8.17 24.45
N ILE A 116 -11.88 9.47 24.59
CA ILE A 116 -11.25 10.54 23.80
C ILE A 116 -9.82 10.84 24.26
N LEU A 117 -9.51 10.60 25.54
CA LEU A 117 -8.17 10.81 26.10
C LEU A 117 -7.19 9.80 25.52
N ASN A 118 -7.59 8.52 25.53
CA ASN A 118 -6.82 7.41 24.98
C ASN A 118 -6.91 7.29 23.46
N ARG A 119 -7.84 8.03 22.83
CA ARG A 119 -8.10 8.01 21.38
C ARG A 119 -8.51 6.62 20.88
N THR A 120 -9.37 5.96 21.64
CA THR A 120 -9.81 4.58 21.37
C THR A 120 -11.32 4.49 21.19
N CYS A 121 -11.76 3.52 20.40
CA CYS A 121 -13.17 3.16 20.26
C CYS A 121 -13.33 1.64 20.30
N SER A 122 -14.39 1.12 20.91
CA SER A 122 -14.67 -0.31 20.92
C SER A 122 -14.85 -0.91 19.50
N CYS A 123 -15.17 -0.09 18.50
CA CYS A 123 -15.19 -0.51 17.09
C CYS A 123 -13.79 -0.76 16.50
N ARG A 124 -12.71 -0.39 17.22
CA ARG A 124 -11.29 -0.52 16.86
C ARG A 124 -10.84 0.27 15.64
N GLN A 125 -11.75 0.97 14.96
CA GLN A 125 -11.40 1.73 13.76
C GLN A 125 -10.47 2.89 14.10
N TRP A 126 -10.77 3.66 15.17
CA TRP A 126 -9.89 4.76 15.59
C TRP A 126 -8.50 4.25 16.04
N ASP A 127 -8.46 3.15 16.76
CA ASP A 127 -7.23 2.50 17.22
C ASP A 127 -6.32 2.07 16.05
N LEU A 128 -6.92 1.64 14.93
CA LEU A 128 -6.22 1.06 13.80
C LEU A 128 -5.93 2.05 12.67
N ASP A 129 -6.86 2.94 12.38
CA ASP A 129 -6.74 3.98 11.37
C ASP A 129 -6.04 5.22 11.92
N LEU A 130 -6.07 5.42 13.24
CA LEU A 130 -5.55 6.61 13.90
C LEU A 130 -6.21 7.93 13.44
N ILE A 131 -7.41 7.78 12.87
CA ILE A 131 -8.36 8.81 12.49
C ILE A 131 -9.64 8.52 13.27
N PRO A 132 -10.27 9.52 13.91
CA PRO A 132 -11.55 9.34 14.58
C PRO A 132 -12.58 8.66 13.66
N CYS A 133 -13.12 7.53 14.13
CA CYS A 133 -14.27 6.88 13.50
C CYS A 133 -15.55 7.71 13.73
N SER A 134 -16.65 7.34 13.07
CA SER A 134 -17.94 8.05 13.23
C SER A 134 -18.42 8.16 14.68
N HIS A 135 -18.19 7.13 15.51
CA HIS A 135 -18.54 7.15 16.93
C HIS A 135 -17.67 8.15 17.72
N ALA A 136 -16.39 8.22 17.38
CA ALA A 136 -15.47 9.19 17.97
C ALA A 136 -15.78 10.62 17.51
N CYS A 137 -16.19 10.80 16.26
CA CYS A 137 -16.57 12.09 15.71
C CYS A 137 -17.72 12.72 16.50
N ILE A 138 -18.80 11.97 16.77
CA ILE A 138 -19.91 12.51 17.59
C ILE A 138 -19.43 12.87 19.01
N ALA A 139 -18.63 12.02 19.66
CA ALA A 139 -18.09 12.31 21.00
C ALA A 139 -17.24 13.58 21.05
N LEU A 140 -16.36 13.77 20.07
CA LEU A 140 -15.53 14.97 19.94
C LEU A 140 -16.38 16.21 19.63
N SER A 141 -17.37 16.09 18.74
CA SER A 141 -18.30 17.18 18.41
C SER A 141 -19.16 17.60 19.59
N THR A 142 -19.64 16.67 20.43
CA THR A 142 -20.41 16.98 21.65
C THR A 142 -19.61 17.83 22.63
N ARG A 143 -18.28 17.66 22.69
CA ARG A 143 -17.37 18.48 23.51
C ARG A 143 -16.82 19.71 22.80
N ASN A 144 -17.30 20.00 21.57
CA ASN A 144 -16.80 21.08 20.72
C ASN A 144 -15.27 21.07 20.53
N LEU A 145 -14.70 19.86 20.43
CA LEU A 145 -13.27 19.66 20.26
C LEU A 145 -12.89 19.67 18.78
N ASN A 146 -11.72 20.22 18.46
CA ASN A 146 -11.20 20.19 17.11
C ASN A 146 -10.72 18.77 16.74
N LEU A 147 -11.46 18.08 15.85
CA LEU A 147 -11.15 16.73 15.39
C LEU A 147 -9.73 16.57 14.83
N HIS A 148 -9.16 17.63 14.23
CA HIS A 148 -7.85 17.57 13.60
C HIS A 148 -6.76 17.24 14.64
N LEU A 149 -6.92 17.68 15.90
CA LEU A 149 -5.95 17.43 16.98
C LEU A 149 -5.94 15.98 17.48
N TYR A 150 -6.99 15.24 17.14
CA TYR A 150 -7.22 13.85 17.54
C TYR A 150 -6.76 12.83 16.48
N ILE A 151 -6.19 13.33 15.38
CA ILE A 151 -5.63 12.53 14.28
C ILE A 151 -4.12 12.38 14.48
N ASP A 152 -3.59 11.21 14.09
CA ASP A 152 -2.16 10.97 14.17
C ASP A 152 -1.39 11.81 13.15
N LYS A 153 -0.21 12.28 13.60
CA LYS A 153 0.69 13.15 12.85
C LYS A 153 1.10 12.56 11.50
N PHE A 154 0.95 11.25 11.29
CA PHE A 154 1.16 10.61 9.99
C PHE A 154 0.35 11.24 8.85
N TYR A 155 -0.88 11.68 9.13
CA TYR A 155 -1.77 12.24 8.11
C TYR A 155 -1.57 13.72 7.84
N TYR A 156 -0.69 14.39 8.58
CA TYR A 156 -0.43 15.81 8.38
C TYR A 156 0.39 16.05 7.12
N VAL A 157 -0.05 17.01 6.30
CA VAL A 157 0.62 17.38 5.04
C VAL A 157 2.08 17.76 5.29
N SER A 158 2.38 18.49 6.38
CA SER A 158 3.74 18.84 6.76
C SER A 158 4.66 17.62 6.95
N ASN A 159 4.13 16.56 7.57
CA ASN A 159 4.87 15.33 7.79
C ASN A 159 5.02 14.51 6.50
N LEU A 160 3.98 14.51 5.65
CA LEU A 160 4.06 13.88 4.33
C LEU A 160 5.10 14.58 3.45
N ILE A 161 5.15 15.91 3.45
CA ILE A 161 6.21 16.67 2.78
C ILE A 161 7.58 16.26 3.31
N ASN A 162 7.77 16.27 4.64
CA ASN A 162 9.04 15.89 5.27
C ASN A 162 9.48 14.46 4.94
N LEU A 163 8.52 13.52 4.83
CA LEU A 163 8.79 12.14 4.45
C LEU A 163 9.38 12.03 3.03
N TYR A 164 8.85 12.82 2.08
CA TYR A 164 9.30 12.80 0.68
C TYR A 164 10.38 13.83 0.35
N LYS A 165 10.71 14.73 1.28
CA LYS A 165 11.72 15.80 1.09
C LYS A 165 13.13 15.27 0.87
N LYS A 166 13.48 14.13 1.48
CA LYS A 166 14.78 13.48 1.26
C LYS A 166 14.77 12.77 -0.10
N GLY A 167 15.18 13.50 -1.15
CA GLY A 167 15.44 12.91 -2.46
C GLY A 167 16.61 11.93 -2.42
N THR A 168 16.59 10.96 -3.33
CA THR A 168 17.76 10.12 -3.62
C THR A 168 18.80 10.97 -4.36
N ARG A 169 20.04 11.00 -3.87
CA ARG A 169 21.11 11.69 -4.59
C ARG A 169 21.37 10.98 -5.93
N PRO A 170 21.69 11.71 -7.01
CA PRO A 170 22.11 11.08 -8.24
C PRO A 170 23.36 10.22 -7.97
N ILE A 171 23.35 9.01 -8.50
CA ILE A 171 24.57 8.19 -8.57
C ILE A 171 25.35 8.74 -9.78
N GLY A 172 26.68 8.84 -9.65
CA GLY A 172 27.52 9.25 -10.78
C GLY A 172 27.29 8.38 -12.01
N THR A 173 27.61 8.90 -13.19
CA THR A 173 27.44 8.14 -14.45
C THR A 173 28.24 6.83 -14.40
N VAL A 174 27.85 5.81 -15.17
CA VAL A 174 28.58 4.53 -15.23
C VAL A 174 30.09 4.73 -15.48
N ASN A 175 30.43 5.72 -16.32
CA ASN A 175 31.81 6.11 -16.58
C ASN A 175 32.48 6.72 -15.35
N GLN A 176 31.80 7.57 -14.57
CA GLN A 176 32.32 8.11 -13.32
C GLN A 176 32.54 7.00 -12.28
N ILE A 177 31.63 6.03 -12.19
CA ILE A 177 31.77 4.86 -11.29
C ILE A 177 32.96 3.99 -11.71
N ARG A 178 33.10 3.68 -13.01
CA ARG A 178 34.25 2.94 -13.56
C ARG A 178 35.59 3.65 -13.32
N ASN A 179 35.60 4.97 -13.39
CA ASN A 179 36.82 5.74 -13.17
C ASN A 179 37.20 5.81 -11.68
N THR A 180 36.25 5.57 -10.77
CA THR A 180 36.48 5.59 -9.32
C THR A 180 36.80 4.19 -8.77
N HIS A 181 36.24 3.14 -9.38
CA HIS A 181 36.53 1.75 -9.05
C HIS A 181 37.42 1.15 -10.13
N GLN A 182 38.73 1.01 -9.84
CA GLN A 182 39.62 0.16 -10.62
C GLN A 182 39.10 -1.28 -10.47
N GLY A 183 38.30 -1.73 -11.43
CA GLY A 183 37.71 -3.07 -11.41
C GLY A 183 38.78 -4.12 -11.17
N GLY A 184 38.73 -4.76 -10.00
CA GLY A 184 39.84 -5.54 -9.51
C GLY A 184 39.38 -6.54 -8.48
N ASN A 185 39.02 -7.74 -8.95
CA ASN A 185 39.02 -8.96 -8.15
C ASN A 185 38.27 -8.90 -6.81
N ASP A 186 37.07 -8.30 -6.77
CA ASP A 186 36.21 -8.22 -5.58
C ASP A 186 35.69 -9.59 -5.06
N GLY A 187 36.21 -10.71 -5.58
CA GLY A 187 35.78 -12.07 -5.20
C GLY A 187 34.37 -12.45 -5.65
N ILE A 188 33.67 -11.61 -6.43
CA ILE A 188 32.34 -11.91 -6.93
C ILE A 188 32.45 -12.88 -8.10
N LEU A 189 32.38 -14.18 -7.80
CA LEU A 189 32.35 -15.24 -8.79
C LEU A 189 30.97 -15.27 -9.49
N PRO A 190 30.92 -15.61 -10.79
CA PRO A 190 29.65 -15.85 -11.46
C PRO A 190 28.90 -17.00 -10.75
N PRO A 191 27.55 -16.99 -10.78
CA PRO A 191 26.77 -18.09 -10.22
C PRO A 191 27.24 -19.43 -10.79
N GLN A 192 27.54 -20.39 -9.91
CA GLN A 192 27.99 -21.74 -10.31
C GLN A 192 26.92 -22.53 -11.09
N VAL A 193 25.67 -22.05 -11.04
CA VAL A 193 24.53 -22.67 -11.72
C VAL A 193 24.40 -22.11 -13.14
N LYS A 194 24.61 -22.96 -14.14
CA LYS A 194 24.30 -22.62 -15.54
C LYS A 194 22.78 -22.47 -15.70
N ARG A 195 22.35 -21.41 -16.38
CA ARG A 195 20.93 -21.26 -16.74
C ARG A 195 20.51 -22.38 -17.71
N PRO A 196 19.32 -22.99 -17.54
CA PRO A 196 18.78 -23.94 -18.50
C PRO A 196 18.67 -23.31 -19.89
N ALA A 197 18.92 -24.11 -20.93
CA ALA A 197 18.75 -23.67 -22.30
C ALA A 197 17.28 -23.29 -22.59
N GLY A 198 17.06 -22.13 -23.20
CA GLY A 198 15.73 -21.68 -23.65
C GLY A 198 15.36 -20.25 -23.25
N ARG A 199 14.32 -19.72 -23.88
CA ARG A 199 13.80 -18.36 -23.60
C ARG A 199 13.16 -18.33 -22.22
N LEU A 200 13.64 -17.45 -21.34
CA LEU A 200 13.02 -17.20 -20.05
C LEU A 200 11.55 -16.80 -20.22
N LYS A 201 10.67 -17.42 -19.43
CA LYS A 201 9.25 -17.05 -19.40
C LYS A 201 9.13 -15.62 -18.89
N LYS A 202 8.73 -14.69 -19.76
CA LYS A 202 8.44 -13.29 -19.41
C LYS A 202 7.10 -13.13 -18.68
N LYS A 203 6.17 -14.08 -18.86
CA LYS A 203 4.87 -14.06 -18.21
C LYS A 203 5.00 -14.54 -16.77
N ARG A 204 4.40 -13.79 -15.84
CA ARG A 204 4.26 -14.15 -14.43
C ARG A 204 3.57 -15.52 -14.31
N PHE A 205 3.95 -16.29 -13.29
CA PHE A 205 3.13 -17.41 -12.84
C PHE A 205 1.81 -16.86 -12.29
N THR A 206 0.70 -17.22 -12.94
CA THR A 206 -0.64 -16.84 -12.47
C THR A 206 -0.94 -17.54 -11.17
N SER A 207 -1.50 -16.82 -10.19
CA SER A 207 -1.91 -17.45 -8.93
C SER A 207 -3.09 -18.40 -9.16
N PHE A 208 -3.34 -19.33 -8.23
CA PHE A 208 -4.47 -20.26 -8.33
C PHE A 208 -5.83 -19.56 -8.43
N LEU A 209 -5.95 -18.34 -7.90
CA LEU A 209 -7.19 -17.55 -7.90
C LEU A 209 -7.40 -16.74 -9.20
N GLU A 210 -6.37 -16.59 -10.03
CA GLU A 210 -6.49 -15.85 -11.29
C GLU A 210 -7.11 -16.73 -12.38
N LYS A 211 -8.25 -16.27 -12.93
CA LYS A 211 -8.90 -16.92 -14.07
C LYS A 211 -7.93 -16.96 -15.26
N LYS A 212 -7.48 -18.16 -15.63
CA LYS A 212 -6.70 -18.36 -16.85
C LYS A 212 -7.57 -17.97 -18.05
N ALA A 213 -7.04 -17.11 -18.91
CA ALA A 213 -7.74 -16.74 -20.14
C ALA A 213 -8.00 -17.99 -20.98
N THR A 214 -9.28 -18.26 -21.28
CA THR A 214 -9.69 -19.37 -22.14
C THR A 214 -9.16 -19.12 -23.56
N VAL A 215 -8.33 -20.03 -24.05
CA VAL A 215 -7.84 -19.99 -25.44
C VAL A 215 -9.03 -20.28 -26.35
N HIS A 216 -9.27 -19.43 -27.33
CA HIS A 216 -10.27 -19.63 -28.38
C HIS A 216 -9.54 -19.89 -29.70
N CYS A 217 -10.02 -20.88 -30.45
CA CYS A 217 -9.48 -21.20 -31.75
C CYS A 217 -9.92 -20.14 -32.76
N SER A 218 -8.98 -19.47 -33.43
CA SER A 218 -9.29 -18.49 -34.47
C SER A 218 -9.87 -19.10 -35.75
N ARG A 219 -9.80 -20.44 -35.92
CA ARG A 219 -10.43 -21.16 -37.03
C ARG A 219 -11.89 -21.51 -36.72
N CYS A 220 -12.12 -22.29 -35.66
CA CYS A 220 -13.44 -22.87 -35.38
C CYS A 220 -14.22 -22.15 -34.28
N GLY A 221 -13.64 -21.12 -33.64
CA GLY A 221 -14.26 -20.35 -32.55
C GLY A 221 -14.39 -21.09 -31.21
N LYS A 222 -14.17 -22.40 -31.17
CA LYS A 222 -14.32 -23.22 -29.96
C LYS A 222 -13.24 -22.91 -28.91
N LYS A 223 -13.61 -23.04 -27.64
CA LYS A 223 -12.73 -22.87 -26.48
C LYS A 223 -11.83 -24.10 -26.27
N GLY A 224 -10.66 -23.90 -25.66
CA GLY A 224 -9.80 -24.96 -25.14
C GLY A 224 -8.60 -25.36 -26.02
N HIS A 225 -8.49 -24.81 -27.24
CA HIS A 225 -7.37 -25.08 -28.15
C HIS A 225 -7.10 -23.88 -29.08
N ASN A 226 -5.91 -23.83 -29.71
CA ASN A 226 -5.56 -22.80 -30.68
C ASN A 226 -5.68 -23.34 -32.12
N CYS A 227 -5.55 -22.47 -33.14
CA CYS A 227 -5.67 -22.88 -34.55
C CYS A 227 -4.66 -23.95 -34.99
N ARG A 228 -3.47 -24.00 -34.37
CA ARG A 228 -2.42 -24.97 -34.70
C ARG A 228 -2.73 -26.38 -34.24
N SER A 229 -3.56 -26.52 -33.21
CA SER A 229 -4.01 -27.81 -32.67
C SER A 229 -5.48 -28.10 -33.01
N CYS A 230 -6.05 -27.39 -34.00
CA CYS A 230 -7.43 -27.54 -34.42
C CYS A 230 -7.57 -28.79 -35.29
N LYS A 231 -8.44 -29.73 -34.87
CA LYS A 231 -8.76 -30.95 -35.62
C LYS A 231 -9.97 -30.78 -36.54
N GLU A 232 -10.65 -29.63 -36.48
CA GLU A 232 -11.76 -29.33 -37.39
C GLU A 232 -11.23 -29.16 -38.81
N PRO A 233 -11.92 -29.74 -39.81
CA PRO A 233 -11.59 -29.60 -41.21
C PRO A 233 -11.57 -28.11 -41.63
N ILE A 234 -10.81 -27.81 -42.68
CA ILE A 234 -10.71 -26.47 -43.26
C ILE A 234 -12.02 -26.13 -43.96
#